data_AF-A0AAV6CJD2-F1
#
_entry.id   AF-A0AAV6CJD2-F1
#
_cell.length_a   1.000
_cell.length_b   1.000
_cell.length_c   1.000
_cell.angle_alpha   90.00
_cell.angle_beta   90.00
_cell.angle_gamma   90.00
#
_symmetry.space_group_name_H-M   'P 1'
#
loop_
_entity.id
_entity.type
_entity.pdbx_description
1 polymer ?
#
loop_
_entity_poly.entity_id
_entity_poly.type
_entity_poly.pdbx_seq_one_letter_code
_entity_poly.pdbx_strand_id
1 'polypeptide(L)'
;MSIWIVLILLCAIFGGIGYAKGGVRMAVSLFGILLGLALANPLGGAIRPLLASVGLKHPIWNGLLAPMIVFLLVWLVFMGIGFAIHHKLYMRYKYSSDDLSRLKFERMNTRVGIALGLVAAVALLFALGLMVYVLGYATLKVASEESNTGFVKVLSKVREDMRTTGFDRSISSLDRSSPRYYQSIDLFSLLYHNPQLQTRVTNYPPFLRLLEQPEIADAFSDQEYKDMVLGKGSVFQIANHPKTVPILASPTLKDEYSKIDLADFQTYLKTGKAPKFAETQILGRWQFDPFTMVTDMRKKKPDMTSQEIMRARDLLMPLTNATLIATLDNKLVLSSLGAAAAPAAPAAPEDPQATAEAESAAALAARYRTGTPAPQGQARPAAPAQPAKPSVALPMFTGEGAWEGEGSRYKVTLPKVGGGELKGAARIEGDELIVELPEANLTFYRSE
;
A
#
# COMPACT_ATOMS: atom_id res chain seq x y z
N MET A 1 -20.52 -2.05 29.45
CA MET A 1 -21.58 -1.16 30.02
C MET A 1 -21.83 0.11 29.22
N SER A 2 -20.85 0.66 28.49
CA SER A 2 -20.99 1.94 27.76
C SER A 2 -22.12 1.98 26.73
N ILE A 3 -22.38 0.88 26.02
CA ILE A 3 -23.46 0.82 25.01
C ILE A 3 -24.85 1.06 25.62
N TRP A 4 -25.10 0.57 26.83
CA TRP A 4 -26.37 0.77 27.53
C TRP A 4 -26.51 2.20 28.05
N ILE A 5 -25.40 2.83 28.44
CA ILE A 5 -25.37 4.26 28.78
C ILE A 5 -25.76 5.10 27.55
N VAL A 6 -25.22 4.76 26.37
CA VAL A 6 -25.59 5.41 25.10
C VAL A 6 -27.08 5.21 24.79
N LEU A 7 -27.62 4.01 24.99
CA LEU A 7 -29.06 3.77 24.81
C LEU A 7 -29.91 4.65 25.74
N ILE A 8 -29.59 4.68 27.04
CA ILE A 8 -30.33 5.49 28.02
C ILE A 8 -30.27 6.97 27.66
N LEU A 9 -29.09 7.45 27.25
CA LEU A 9 -28.90 8.83 26.80
C LEU A 9 -29.74 9.13 25.55
N LEU A 10 -29.72 8.25 24.55
CA LEU A 10 -30.55 8.40 23.34
C LEU A 10 -32.04 8.38 23.68
N CYS A 11 -32.48 7.48 24.55
CA CYS A 11 -33.88 7.42 25.01
C CYS A 11 -34.30 8.70 25.74
N ALA A 12 -33.46 9.24 26.61
CA ALA A 12 -33.74 10.50 27.31
C ALA A 12 -33.84 11.69 26.34
N ILE A 13 -32.86 11.80 25.43
CA ILE A 13 -32.81 12.89 24.44
C ILE A 13 -33.99 12.79 23.48
N PHE A 14 -34.20 11.64 22.82
CA PHE A 14 -35.24 11.51 21.80
C PHE A 14 -36.63 11.35 22.40
N GLY A 15 -36.77 10.81 23.61
CA GLY A 15 -38.01 10.85 24.38
C GLY A 15 -38.41 12.28 24.76
N GLY A 16 -37.45 13.09 25.24
CA GLY A 16 -37.67 14.51 25.53
C GLY A 16 -37.97 15.35 24.29
N ILE A 17 -37.23 15.13 23.19
CA ILE A 17 -37.52 15.74 21.89
C ILE A 17 -38.89 15.31 21.39
N GLY A 18 -39.27 14.04 21.60
CA GLY A 18 -40.58 13.53 21.21
C GLY A 18 -41.71 14.13 22.00
N TYR A 19 -41.52 14.33 23.31
CA TYR A 19 -42.44 15.10 24.15
C TYR A 19 -42.61 16.54 23.64
N ALA A 20 -41.52 17.24 23.33
CA ALA A 20 -41.55 18.63 22.88
C ALA A 20 -42.12 18.80 21.45
N LYS A 21 -41.79 17.88 20.53
CA LYS A 21 -42.22 17.96 19.13
C LYS A 21 -43.63 17.41 18.92
N GLY A 22 -44.04 16.43 19.73
CA GLY A 22 -45.27 15.68 19.56
C GLY A 22 -45.19 14.60 18.46
N GLY A 23 -46.15 13.69 18.50
CA GLY A 23 -46.23 12.46 17.73
C GLY A 23 -46.22 12.66 16.23
N VAL A 24 -46.96 13.65 15.70
CA VAL A 24 -47.04 13.88 14.25
C VAL A 24 -45.65 14.19 13.66
N ARG A 25 -44.90 15.12 14.27
CA ARG A 25 -43.55 15.47 13.80
C ARG A 25 -42.56 14.33 14.00
N MET A 26 -42.66 13.61 15.12
CA MET A 26 -41.79 12.46 15.37
C MET A 26 -42.07 11.29 14.45
N ALA A 27 -43.32 11.03 14.07
CA ALA A 27 -43.65 9.97 13.12
C ALA A 27 -42.99 10.21 11.77
N VAL A 28 -43.12 11.43 11.24
CA VAL A 28 -42.51 11.82 9.96
C VAL A 28 -40.98 11.80 10.07
N SER A 29 -40.41 12.26 11.19
CA SER A 29 -38.96 12.23 11.42
C SER A 29 -38.43 10.79 11.54
N LEU A 30 -39.17 9.89 12.21
CA LEU A 30 -38.83 8.47 12.33
C LEU A 30 -38.82 7.80 10.96
N PHE A 31 -39.82 8.08 10.13
CA PHE A 31 -39.82 7.61 8.75
C PHE A 31 -38.60 8.14 7.97
N GLY A 32 -38.23 9.41 8.18
CA GLY A 32 -37.00 9.99 7.64
C GLY A 32 -35.72 9.31 8.10
N ILE A 33 -35.64 8.87 9.37
CA ILE A 33 -34.51 8.07 9.89
C ILE A 33 -34.44 6.72 9.16
N LEU A 34 -35.55 5.99 9.10
CA LEU A 34 -35.60 4.67 8.46
C LEU A 34 -35.25 4.75 6.96
N LEU A 35 -35.83 5.72 6.26
CA LEU A 35 -35.56 5.94 4.85
C LEU A 35 -34.13 6.45 4.62
N GLY A 36 -33.64 7.33 5.49
CA GLY A 36 -32.26 7.81 5.47
C GLY A 36 -31.26 6.67 5.61
N LEU A 37 -31.49 5.73 6.54
CA LEU A 37 -30.64 4.55 6.72
C LEU A 37 -30.68 3.63 5.49
N ALA A 38 -31.86 3.43 4.89
CA ALA A 38 -32.01 2.63 3.68
C ALA A 38 -31.31 3.26 2.46
N LEU A 39 -31.34 4.58 2.35
CA LEU A 39 -30.83 5.33 1.21
C LEU A 39 -29.39 5.85 1.37
N ALA A 40 -28.80 5.79 2.57
CA ALA A 40 -27.47 6.31 2.86
C ALA A 40 -26.39 5.75 1.92
N ASN A 41 -26.35 4.42 1.74
CA ASN A 41 -25.38 3.77 0.87
C ASN A 41 -25.61 4.01 -0.63
N PRO A 42 -26.83 3.82 -1.19
CA PRO A 42 -27.03 4.01 -2.63
C PRO A 42 -26.86 5.47 -3.08
N LEU A 43 -27.36 6.44 -2.31
CA LEU A 43 -27.19 7.86 -2.63
C LEU A 43 -25.80 8.39 -2.24
N GLY A 44 -25.07 7.69 -1.37
CA GLY A 44 -23.73 8.10 -0.94
C GLY A 44 -22.76 8.23 -2.12
N GLY A 45 -22.88 7.34 -3.11
CA GLY A 45 -22.08 7.40 -4.34
C GLY A 45 -22.24 8.72 -5.11
N ALA A 46 -23.43 9.31 -5.12
CA ALA A 46 -23.71 10.56 -5.82
C ALA A 46 -23.12 11.80 -5.11
N ILE A 47 -22.94 11.75 -3.79
CA ILE A 47 -22.40 12.87 -2.99
C ILE A 47 -20.87 12.84 -2.92
N ARG A 48 -20.23 11.68 -3.11
CA ARG A 48 -18.76 11.55 -3.13
C ARG A 48 -18.01 12.56 -4.03
N PRO A 49 -18.43 12.85 -5.28
CA PRO A 49 -17.75 13.86 -6.10
C PRO A 49 -17.89 15.28 -5.53
N LEU A 50 -19.04 15.60 -4.91
CA LEU A 50 -19.24 16.89 -4.26
C LEU A 50 -18.33 17.05 -3.04
N LEU A 51 -18.14 16.00 -2.23
CA LEU A 51 -17.22 16.07 -1.08
C LEU A 51 -15.76 16.25 -1.49
N ALA A 52 -15.36 15.62 -2.59
CA ALA A 52 -14.02 15.81 -3.16
C ALA A 52 -13.81 17.27 -3.60
N SER A 53 -14.84 17.95 -4.13
CA SER A 53 -14.77 19.36 -4.52
C SER A 53 -14.66 20.33 -3.34
N VAL A 54 -15.17 19.97 -2.15
CA VAL A 54 -15.11 20.79 -0.93
C VAL A 54 -13.74 20.64 -0.20
N GLY A 55 -12.83 19.83 -0.75
CA GLY A 55 -11.47 19.66 -0.21
C GLY A 55 -11.30 18.45 0.71
N LEU A 56 -12.35 17.65 0.93
CA LEU A 56 -12.25 16.37 1.64
C LEU A 56 -11.72 15.28 0.68
N LYS A 57 -10.42 15.37 0.35
CA LYS A 57 -9.74 14.45 -0.57
C LYS A 57 -9.39 13.10 0.05
N HIS A 58 -9.46 12.98 1.37
CA HIS A 58 -9.04 11.77 2.06
C HIS A 58 -10.01 10.60 1.76
N PRO A 59 -9.54 9.47 1.20
CA PRO A 59 -10.40 8.40 0.68
C PRO A 59 -11.27 7.74 1.76
N ILE A 60 -10.72 7.53 2.97
CA ILE A 60 -11.48 6.97 4.11
C ILE A 60 -12.63 7.89 4.52
N TRP A 61 -12.37 9.18 4.70
CA TRP A 61 -13.38 10.17 5.07
C TRP A 61 -14.44 10.33 4.00
N ASN A 62 -14.07 10.32 2.71
CA ASN A 62 -15.06 10.37 1.64
C ASN A 62 -15.95 9.12 1.61
N GLY A 63 -15.39 7.93 1.88
CA GLY A 63 -16.14 6.68 1.97
C GLY A 63 -17.15 6.65 3.13
N LEU A 64 -16.76 7.20 4.29
CA LEU A 64 -17.56 7.18 5.53
C LEU A 64 -18.53 8.37 5.67
N LEU A 65 -18.08 9.59 5.35
CA LEU A 65 -18.89 10.81 5.52
C LEU A 65 -19.99 10.91 4.46
N ALA A 66 -19.77 10.41 3.25
CA ALA A 66 -20.78 10.47 2.19
C ALA A 66 -22.14 9.85 2.60
N PRO A 67 -22.22 8.58 3.04
CA PRO A 67 -23.48 8.00 3.49
C PRO A 67 -24.04 8.71 4.73
N MET A 68 -23.18 9.20 5.64
CA MET A 68 -23.61 9.94 6.83
C MET A 68 -24.27 11.29 6.46
N ILE A 69 -23.73 12.00 5.49
CA ILE A 69 -24.27 13.28 5.01
C ILE A 69 -25.59 13.04 4.27
N VAL A 70 -25.69 12.01 3.43
CA VAL A 70 -26.98 11.60 2.83
C VAL A 70 -28.01 11.35 3.91
N PHE A 71 -27.68 10.55 4.92
CA PHE A 71 -28.59 10.24 6.02
C PHE A 71 -29.08 11.53 6.70
N LEU A 72 -28.17 12.45 7.01
CA LEU A 72 -28.52 13.74 7.63
C LEU A 72 -29.41 14.61 6.72
N LEU A 73 -29.12 14.68 5.42
CA LEU A 73 -29.90 15.44 4.46
C LEU A 73 -31.32 14.89 4.32
N VAL A 74 -31.46 13.56 4.15
CA VAL A 74 -32.78 12.91 4.10
C VAL A 74 -33.53 13.15 5.39
N TRP A 75 -32.88 12.97 6.54
CA TRP A 75 -33.51 13.20 7.83
C TRP A 75 -33.99 14.67 8.00
N LEU A 76 -33.20 15.64 7.55
CA LEU A 76 -33.54 17.07 7.58
C LEU A 76 -34.73 17.40 6.68
N VAL A 77 -34.81 16.82 5.48
CA VAL A 77 -35.98 16.99 4.57
C VAL A 77 -37.26 16.51 5.25
N PHE A 78 -37.23 15.32 5.87
CA PHE A 78 -38.40 14.78 6.59
C PHE A 78 -38.75 15.60 7.83
N MET A 79 -37.75 16.17 8.50
CA MET A 79 -37.99 17.11 9.60
C MET A 79 -38.78 18.35 9.13
N GLY A 80 -38.42 18.91 7.96
CA GLY A 80 -39.14 20.02 7.33
C GLY A 80 -40.57 19.65 6.92
N ILE A 81 -40.76 18.49 6.29
CA ILE A 81 -42.09 17.97 5.93
C ILE A 81 -42.95 17.78 7.19
N GLY A 82 -42.37 17.21 8.25
CA GLY A 82 -43.04 17.02 9.53
C GLY A 82 -43.51 18.33 10.13
N PHE A 83 -42.69 19.38 10.04
CA PHE A 83 -43.07 20.73 10.47
C PHE A 83 -44.27 21.27 9.69
N ALA A 84 -44.26 21.17 8.35
CA ALA A 84 -45.35 21.64 7.50
C ALA A 84 -46.68 20.91 7.78
N ILE A 85 -46.63 19.58 7.91
CA ILE A 85 -47.81 18.75 8.23
C ILE A 85 -48.37 19.12 9.60
N HIS A 86 -47.50 19.24 10.60
CA HIS A 86 -47.91 19.60 11.95
C HIS A 86 -48.51 21.01 12.00
N HIS A 87 -47.91 21.97 11.30
CA HIS A 87 -48.44 23.33 11.20
C HIS A 87 -49.86 23.34 10.61
N LYS A 88 -50.09 22.60 9.52
CA LYS A 88 -51.41 22.48 8.90
C LYS A 88 -52.43 21.83 9.83
N LEU A 89 -52.06 20.76 10.54
CA LEU A 89 -52.94 20.11 11.52
C LEU A 89 -53.25 21.07 12.68
N TYR A 90 -52.24 21.75 13.21
CA TYR A 90 -52.40 22.69 14.31
C TYR A 90 -53.35 23.83 13.95
N MET A 91 -53.21 24.41 12.75
CA MET A 91 -54.14 25.45 12.28
C MET A 91 -55.57 24.93 12.16
N ARG A 92 -55.77 23.71 11.64
CA ARG A 92 -57.10 23.10 11.57
C ARG A 92 -57.73 22.92 12.95
N TYR A 93 -57.00 22.34 13.91
CA TYR A 93 -57.50 22.16 15.28
C TYR A 93 -57.71 23.48 16.02
N LYS A 94 -56.92 24.52 15.71
CA LYS A 94 -57.04 25.84 16.33
C LYS A 94 -58.28 26.61 15.86
N TYR A 95 -58.65 26.50 14.57
CA TYR A 95 -59.72 27.31 13.99
C TYR A 95 -61.03 26.55 13.71
N SER A 96 -61.01 25.22 13.71
CA SER A 96 -62.16 24.39 13.30
C SER A 96 -62.63 23.39 14.37
N SER A 97 -61.98 23.32 15.54
CA SER A 97 -62.29 22.32 16.56
C SER A 97 -62.61 22.97 17.91
N ASP A 98 -63.48 22.30 18.67
CA ASP A 98 -63.80 22.66 20.04
C ASP A 98 -62.57 22.53 20.97
N ASP A 99 -62.53 23.33 22.03
CA ASP A 99 -61.40 23.43 22.96
C ASP A 99 -61.08 22.09 23.63
N LEU A 100 -62.12 21.31 23.95
CA LEU A 100 -61.97 19.98 24.54
C LEU A 100 -61.31 18.99 23.57
N SER A 101 -61.60 19.10 22.27
CA SER A 101 -60.98 18.27 21.24
C SER A 101 -59.51 18.67 21.01
N ARG A 102 -59.19 19.96 21.06
CA ARG A 102 -57.82 20.48 20.99
C ARG A 102 -56.96 19.97 22.13
N LEU A 103 -57.44 20.07 23.38
CA LEU A 103 -56.71 19.60 24.57
C LEU A 103 -56.48 18.08 24.55
N LYS A 104 -57.48 17.30 24.10
CA LYS A 104 -57.34 15.85 23.91
C LYS A 104 -56.27 15.53 22.87
N PHE A 105 -56.29 16.23 21.72
CA PHE A 105 -55.30 16.06 20.67
C PHE A 105 -53.88 16.40 21.15
N GLU A 106 -53.68 17.51 21.86
CA GLU A 106 -52.36 17.89 22.37
C GLU A 106 -51.79 16.86 23.34
N ARG A 107 -52.59 16.40 24.32
CA ARG A 107 -52.15 15.35 25.27
C ARG A 107 -51.82 14.05 24.56
N MET A 108 -52.65 13.62 23.60
CA MET A 108 -52.40 12.43 22.81
C MET A 108 -51.12 12.59 21.98
N ASN A 109 -50.98 13.69 21.27
CA ASN A 109 -49.83 13.98 20.41
C ASN A 109 -48.53 13.99 21.23
N THR A 110 -48.51 14.60 22.40
CA THR A 110 -47.33 14.61 23.27
C THR A 110 -46.96 13.21 23.78
N ARG A 111 -47.93 12.40 24.21
CA ARG A 111 -47.69 11.02 24.69
C ARG A 111 -47.20 10.09 23.58
N VAL A 112 -47.83 10.16 22.41
CA VAL A 112 -47.38 9.43 21.21
C VAL A 112 -45.99 9.91 20.77
N GLY A 113 -45.71 11.20 20.94
CA GLY A 113 -44.39 11.78 20.71
C GLY A 113 -43.28 11.11 21.51
N ILE A 114 -43.50 10.87 22.81
CA ILE A 114 -42.54 10.14 23.66
C ILE A 114 -42.30 8.73 23.11
N ALA A 115 -43.38 7.97 22.85
CA ALA A 115 -43.27 6.60 22.37
C ALA A 115 -42.49 6.50 21.05
N LEU A 116 -42.80 7.36 20.08
CA LEU A 116 -42.09 7.42 18.80
C LEU A 116 -40.65 7.91 18.96
N GLY A 117 -40.39 8.80 19.91
CA GLY A 117 -39.04 9.23 20.28
C GLY A 117 -38.18 8.09 20.80
N LEU A 118 -38.74 7.21 21.65
CA LEU A 118 -38.04 6.01 22.12
C LEU A 118 -37.75 5.03 20.98
N VAL A 119 -38.69 4.83 20.06
CA VAL A 119 -38.45 4.01 18.86
C VAL A 119 -37.33 4.60 17.98
N ALA A 120 -37.31 5.93 17.81
CA ALA A 120 -36.24 6.61 17.10
C ALA A 120 -34.87 6.46 17.78
N ALA A 121 -34.83 6.52 19.13
CA ALA A 121 -33.61 6.26 19.90
C ALA A 121 -33.05 4.86 19.62
N VAL A 122 -33.92 3.84 19.59
CA VAL A 122 -33.51 2.47 19.27
C VAL A 122 -33.00 2.38 17.83
N ALA A 123 -33.71 2.95 16.85
CA ALA A 123 -33.26 2.96 15.46
C ALA A 123 -31.87 3.60 15.29
N LEU A 124 -31.62 4.72 15.98
CA LEU A 124 -30.32 5.39 15.98
C LEU A 124 -29.24 4.61 16.74
N LEU A 125 -29.60 3.90 17.81
CA LEU A 125 -28.66 2.99 18.47
C LEU A 125 -28.20 1.89 17.51
N PHE A 126 -29.11 1.30 16.73
CA PHE A 126 -28.73 0.30 15.72
C PHE A 126 -27.84 0.88 14.63
N ALA A 127 -28.14 2.10 14.15
CA ALA A 127 -27.30 2.79 13.18
C ALA A 127 -25.88 3.08 13.71
N LEU A 128 -25.79 3.64 14.92
CA LEU A 128 -24.53 3.91 15.59
C LEU A 128 -23.78 2.61 15.92
N GLY A 129 -24.51 1.59 16.37
CA GLY A 129 -23.99 0.26 16.66
C GLY A 129 -23.36 -0.39 15.43
N LEU A 130 -23.98 -0.27 14.26
CA LEU A 130 -23.40 -0.75 13.00
C LEU A 130 -22.08 -0.02 12.66
N MET A 131 -22.05 1.31 12.81
CA MET A 131 -20.83 2.09 12.61
C MET A 131 -19.71 1.64 13.58
N VAL A 132 -20.03 1.46 14.87
CA VAL A 132 -19.07 0.98 15.88
C VAL A 132 -18.66 -0.46 15.61
N TYR A 133 -19.56 -1.32 15.12
CA TYR A 133 -19.27 -2.71 14.81
C TYR A 133 -18.22 -2.83 13.70
N VAL A 134 -18.41 -2.10 12.60
CA VAL A 134 -17.51 -2.10 11.44
C VAL A 134 -16.19 -1.40 11.78
N LEU A 135 -16.23 -0.12 12.17
CA LEU A 135 -15.01 0.65 12.45
C LEU A 135 -14.27 0.13 13.68
N GLY A 136 -15.00 -0.28 14.71
CA GLY A 136 -14.43 -0.82 15.94
C GLY A 136 -13.74 -2.16 15.74
N TYR A 137 -14.09 -2.94 14.71
CA TYR A 137 -13.33 -4.16 14.37
C TYR A 137 -11.89 -3.82 13.98
N ALA A 138 -11.71 -2.82 13.11
CA ALA A 138 -10.38 -2.36 12.71
C ALA A 138 -9.57 -1.83 13.90
N THR A 139 -10.19 -1.01 14.75
CA THR A 139 -9.45 -0.43 15.88
C THR A 139 -9.12 -1.45 16.96
N LEU A 140 -10.06 -2.34 17.32
CA LEU A 140 -9.82 -3.35 18.35
C LEU A 140 -8.68 -4.30 17.97
N LYS A 141 -8.55 -4.63 16.68
CA LYS A 141 -7.53 -5.56 16.16
C LYS A 141 -6.14 -4.95 16.05
N VAL A 142 -6.00 -3.63 16.10
CA VAL A 142 -4.72 -2.95 15.87
C VAL A 142 -4.34 -2.02 17.02
N ALA A 143 -5.25 -1.75 17.96
CA ALA A 143 -4.96 -0.96 19.14
C ALA A 143 -3.92 -1.66 20.04
N SER A 144 -2.71 -1.09 20.08
CA SER A 144 -1.71 -1.36 21.12
C SER A 144 -1.89 -0.36 22.26
N GLU A 145 -1.67 -0.77 23.52
CA GLU A 145 -1.92 0.09 24.70
C GLU A 145 -1.18 1.44 24.64
N GLU A 146 -0.01 1.48 24.01
CA GLU A 146 0.89 2.63 23.92
C GLU A 146 0.54 3.65 22.80
N SER A 147 -0.09 3.25 21.69
CA SER A 147 -0.29 4.13 20.50
C SER A 147 -1.63 4.87 20.47
N ASN A 148 -2.46 4.71 21.50
CA ASN A 148 -3.89 4.97 21.41
C ASN A 148 -4.29 6.44 21.61
N THR A 149 -4.79 7.07 20.54
CA THR A 149 -5.52 8.34 20.56
C THR A 149 -6.85 8.21 21.33
N GLY A 150 -7.31 9.26 22.02
CA GLY A 150 -8.48 9.19 22.92
C GLY A 150 -9.77 8.64 22.28
N PHE A 151 -10.04 9.00 21.02
CA PHE A 151 -11.19 8.47 20.26
C PHE A 151 -11.09 6.96 19.98
N VAL A 152 -9.89 6.45 19.66
CA VAL A 152 -9.64 5.02 19.39
C VAL A 152 -9.87 4.16 20.63
N LYS A 153 -9.49 4.68 21.81
CA LYS A 153 -9.77 4.03 23.11
C LYS A 153 -11.27 3.91 23.36
N VAL A 154 -12.02 5.00 23.12
CA VAL A 154 -13.48 5.01 23.30
C VAL A 154 -14.12 4.03 22.33
N LEU A 155 -13.78 4.08 21.04
CA LEU A 155 -14.38 3.21 20.03
C LEU A 155 -14.11 1.73 20.31
N SER A 156 -12.87 1.39 20.67
CA SER A 156 -12.49 0.01 21.02
C SER A 156 -13.19 -0.47 22.29
N LYS A 157 -13.33 0.39 23.31
CA LYS A 157 -14.07 0.08 24.54
C LYS A 157 -15.55 -0.14 24.27
N VAL A 158 -16.19 0.70 23.45
CA VAL A 158 -17.60 0.52 23.08
C VAL A 158 -17.76 -0.77 22.28
N ARG A 159 -16.84 -1.10 21.37
CA ARG A 159 -16.87 -2.35 20.60
C ARG A 159 -16.76 -3.60 21.48
N GLU A 160 -15.87 -3.56 22.47
CA GLU A 160 -15.71 -4.64 23.44
C GLU A 160 -16.95 -4.78 24.34
N ASP A 161 -17.51 -3.65 24.77
CA ASP A 161 -18.77 -3.62 25.52
C ASP A 161 -19.94 -4.19 24.70
N MET A 162 -19.99 -3.94 23.39
CA MET A 162 -21.00 -4.55 22.51
C MET A 162 -20.86 -6.07 22.41
N ARG A 163 -19.61 -6.58 22.41
CA ARG A 163 -19.32 -8.02 22.38
C ARG A 163 -19.71 -8.69 23.69
N THR A 164 -19.28 -8.14 24.81
CA THR A 164 -19.54 -8.70 26.14
C THR A 164 -21.01 -8.71 26.52
N THR A 165 -21.80 -7.75 26.01
CA THR A 165 -23.24 -7.66 26.26
C THR A 165 -24.09 -8.42 25.23
N GLY A 166 -23.48 -9.01 24.20
CA GLY A 166 -24.16 -9.74 23.13
C GLY A 166 -24.95 -8.86 22.14
N PHE A 167 -24.82 -7.52 22.23
CA PHE A 167 -25.46 -6.59 21.30
C PHE A 167 -24.85 -6.70 19.89
N ASP A 168 -23.61 -7.17 19.79
CA ASP A 168 -22.94 -7.44 18.51
C ASP A 168 -23.71 -8.44 17.63
N ARG A 169 -24.36 -9.46 18.20
CA ARG A 169 -25.19 -10.42 17.48
C ARG A 169 -26.39 -9.79 16.79
N SER A 170 -26.99 -8.77 17.42
CA SER A 170 -28.11 -8.02 16.86
C SER A 170 -27.67 -7.09 15.72
N ILE A 171 -26.43 -6.61 15.78
CA ILE A 171 -25.87 -5.74 14.75
C ILE A 171 -25.30 -6.54 13.59
N SER A 172 -24.72 -7.72 13.83
CA SER A 172 -24.10 -8.54 12.79
C SER A 172 -25.09 -8.97 11.70
N SER A 173 -26.38 -9.10 12.01
CA SER A 173 -27.41 -9.39 11.00
C SER A 173 -27.69 -8.22 10.04
N LEU A 174 -27.35 -6.99 10.44
CA LEU A 174 -27.49 -5.80 9.61
C LEU A 174 -26.21 -5.47 8.84
N ASP A 175 -25.10 -6.16 9.14
CA ASP A 175 -23.84 -5.93 8.49
C ASP A 175 -23.87 -6.42 7.04
N ARG A 176 -23.59 -5.49 6.12
CA ARG A 176 -23.46 -5.73 4.68
C ARG A 176 -22.02 -5.56 4.20
N SER A 177 -21.06 -5.46 5.14
CA SER A 177 -19.65 -5.31 4.81
C SER A 177 -19.13 -6.58 4.13
N SER A 178 -18.28 -6.40 3.12
CA SER A 178 -17.70 -7.52 2.38
C SER A 178 -16.81 -8.37 3.29
N PRO A 179 -16.81 -9.71 3.18
CA PRO A 179 -15.87 -10.58 3.91
C PRO A 179 -14.41 -10.18 3.69
N ARG A 180 -14.08 -9.64 2.52
CA ARG A 180 -12.74 -9.12 2.20
C ARG A 180 -12.31 -8.02 3.17
N TYR A 181 -13.20 -7.12 3.58
CA TYR A 181 -12.89 -6.05 4.53
C TYR A 181 -12.30 -6.61 5.84
N TYR A 182 -12.94 -7.64 6.40
CA TYR A 182 -12.48 -8.28 7.63
C TYR A 182 -11.15 -9.00 7.44
N GLN A 183 -10.98 -9.71 6.32
CA GLN A 183 -9.72 -10.36 5.97
C GLN A 183 -8.57 -9.34 5.80
N SER A 184 -8.83 -8.20 5.17
CA SER A 184 -7.84 -7.11 5.04
C SER A 184 -7.38 -6.62 6.41
N ILE A 185 -8.31 -6.44 7.34
CA ILE A 185 -8.02 -5.98 8.70
C ILE A 185 -7.22 -7.02 9.47
N ASP A 186 -7.59 -8.30 9.38
CA ASP A 186 -6.87 -9.37 10.07
C ASP A 186 -5.45 -9.55 9.52
N LEU A 187 -5.28 -9.42 8.19
CA LEU A 187 -3.96 -9.38 7.57
C LEU A 187 -3.17 -8.17 8.05
N PHE A 188 -3.72 -6.96 7.97
CA PHE A 188 -3.05 -5.75 8.41
C PHE A 188 -2.66 -5.84 9.90
N SER A 189 -3.55 -6.33 10.75
CA SER A 189 -3.28 -6.59 12.16
C SER A 189 -2.13 -7.59 12.34
N LEU A 190 -2.11 -8.68 11.59
CA LEU A 190 -1.05 -9.68 11.64
C LEU A 190 0.31 -9.09 11.22
N LEU A 191 0.36 -8.26 10.18
CA LEU A 191 1.58 -7.54 9.78
C LEU A 191 2.01 -6.52 10.83
N TYR A 192 1.07 -5.76 11.39
CA TYR A 192 1.33 -4.71 12.37
C TYR A 192 1.93 -5.27 13.67
N HIS A 193 1.45 -6.44 14.12
CA HIS A 193 1.97 -7.08 15.32
C HIS A 193 3.28 -7.84 15.07
N ASN A 194 3.54 -8.30 13.84
CA ASN A 194 4.68 -9.13 13.50
C ASN A 194 5.54 -8.47 12.39
N PRO A 195 6.43 -7.53 12.75
CA PRO A 195 7.27 -6.83 11.76
C PRO A 195 8.21 -7.77 11.00
N GLN A 196 8.56 -8.93 11.55
CA GLN A 196 9.37 -9.95 10.87
C GLN A 196 8.70 -10.52 9.61
N LEU A 197 7.38 -10.40 9.49
CA LEU A 197 6.65 -10.88 8.32
C LEU A 197 6.75 -9.91 7.14
N GLN A 198 7.29 -8.70 7.33
CA GLN A 198 7.45 -7.73 6.24
C GLN A 198 8.37 -8.24 5.13
N THR A 199 9.43 -8.99 5.46
CA THR A 199 10.29 -9.63 4.44
C THR A 199 9.49 -10.61 3.57
N ARG A 200 8.58 -11.38 4.19
CA ARG A 200 7.68 -12.28 3.44
C ARG A 200 6.73 -11.49 2.55
N VAL A 201 6.16 -10.39 3.05
CA VAL A 201 5.29 -9.51 2.26
C VAL A 201 6.01 -9.03 0.99
N THR A 202 7.29 -8.67 1.09
CA THR A 202 8.07 -8.23 -0.08
C THR A 202 8.37 -9.31 -1.10
N ASN A 203 8.32 -10.58 -0.67
CA ASN A 203 8.63 -11.75 -1.49
C ASN A 203 7.37 -12.47 -2.01
N TYR A 204 6.17 -12.02 -1.64
CA TYR A 204 4.93 -12.63 -2.12
C TYR A 204 4.75 -12.37 -3.63
N PRO A 205 4.56 -13.40 -4.49
CA PRO A 205 4.62 -13.22 -5.94
C PRO A 205 3.65 -12.18 -6.52
N PRO A 206 2.37 -12.11 -6.09
CA PRO A 206 1.48 -11.04 -6.51
C PRO A 206 1.92 -9.63 -6.11
N PHE A 207 2.73 -9.48 -5.06
CA PHE A 207 3.18 -8.19 -4.56
C PHE A 207 4.44 -7.67 -5.24
N LEU A 208 5.19 -8.53 -5.96
CA LEU A 208 6.40 -8.11 -6.67
C LEU A 208 6.13 -6.93 -7.60
N ARG A 209 4.98 -6.94 -8.29
CA ARG A 209 4.53 -5.84 -9.16
C ARG A 209 3.98 -4.65 -8.42
N LEU A 210 3.22 -4.90 -7.35
CA LEU A 210 2.68 -3.82 -6.52
C LEU A 210 3.82 -2.98 -5.92
N LEU A 211 4.93 -3.61 -5.55
CA LEU A 211 6.10 -2.92 -5.03
C LEU A 211 6.85 -2.08 -6.07
N GLU A 212 6.68 -2.40 -7.37
CA GLU A 212 7.24 -1.61 -8.48
C GLU A 212 6.41 -0.37 -8.79
N GLN A 213 5.16 -0.28 -8.30
CA GLN A 213 4.31 0.89 -8.50
C GLN A 213 4.94 2.12 -7.84
N PRO A 214 4.98 3.28 -8.53
CA PRO A 214 5.73 4.44 -8.08
C PRO A 214 5.25 4.96 -6.72
N GLU A 215 3.95 4.87 -6.43
CA GLU A 215 3.38 5.31 -5.15
C GLU A 215 3.85 4.44 -3.97
N ILE A 216 4.05 3.15 -4.21
CA ILE A 216 4.49 2.19 -3.20
C ILE A 216 6.01 2.28 -3.03
N ALA A 217 6.76 2.34 -4.13
CA ALA A 217 8.21 2.50 -4.12
C ALA A 217 8.64 3.79 -3.40
N ASP A 218 7.96 4.91 -3.65
CA ASP A 218 8.21 6.18 -2.98
C ASP A 218 7.93 6.09 -1.47
N ALA A 219 6.82 5.46 -1.06
CA ALA A 219 6.50 5.24 0.36
C ALA A 219 7.55 4.37 1.06
N PHE A 220 8.03 3.29 0.42
CA PHE A 220 9.09 2.43 0.94
C PHE A 220 10.50 3.00 0.76
N SER A 221 10.67 4.19 0.19
CA SER A 221 11.96 4.88 0.18
C SER A 221 12.13 5.79 1.40
N ASP A 222 11.01 6.25 1.97
CA ASP A 222 10.94 7.22 3.06
C ASP A 222 11.28 6.57 4.42
N GLN A 223 12.29 7.13 5.11
CA GLN A 223 12.75 6.62 6.40
C GLN A 223 11.75 6.92 7.53
N GLU A 224 11.12 8.10 7.53
CA GLU A 224 10.13 8.50 8.53
C GLU A 224 8.90 7.58 8.46
N TYR A 225 8.47 7.26 7.24
CA TYR A 225 7.35 6.35 7.02
C TYR A 225 7.68 4.92 7.49
N LYS A 226 8.88 4.41 7.18
CA LYS A 226 9.34 3.11 7.67
C LYS A 226 9.37 3.05 9.18
N ASP A 227 9.97 4.05 9.81
CA ASP A 227 10.10 4.11 11.27
C ASP A 227 8.73 4.22 11.94
N MET A 228 7.78 4.94 11.34
CA MET A 228 6.39 5.01 11.81
C MET A 228 5.67 3.65 11.71
N VAL A 229 5.82 2.94 10.58
CA VAL A 229 5.17 1.64 10.37
C VAL A 229 5.82 0.56 11.25
N LEU A 230 7.15 0.53 11.34
CA LEU A 230 7.92 -0.42 12.14
C LEU A 230 7.78 -0.14 13.65
N GLY A 231 7.76 1.13 14.03
CA GLY A 231 7.61 1.61 15.40
C GLY A 231 6.18 1.49 15.94
N LYS A 232 5.27 0.83 15.23
CA LYS A 232 3.86 0.66 15.62
C LYS A 232 3.18 2.00 15.88
N GLY A 233 3.38 2.96 14.98
CA GLY A 233 2.63 4.21 14.97
C GLY A 233 1.12 3.95 15.00
N SER A 234 0.35 4.94 15.46
CA SER A 234 -1.12 4.81 15.48
C SER A 234 -1.63 4.51 14.08
N VAL A 235 -2.57 3.57 13.94
CA VAL A 235 -3.23 3.28 12.65
C VAL A 235 -3.81 4.53 12.03
N PHE A 236 -4.31 5.45 12.85
CA PHE A 236 -4.83 6.71 12.35
C PHE A 236 -3.71 7.62 11.82
N GLN A 237 -2.52 7.61 12.43
CA GLN A 237 -1.36 8.35 11.90
C GLN A 237 -0.88 7.75 10.58
N ILE A 238 -0.76 6.42 10.52
CA ILE A 238 -0.37 5.71 9.28
C ILE A 238 -1.41 5.98 8.18
N ALA A 239 -2.71 5.81 8.47
CA ALA A 239 -3.76 6.00 7.47
C ALA A 239 -3.86 7.43 6.92
N ASN A 240 -3.56 8.45 7.74
CA ASN A 240 -3.56 9.85 7.32
C ASN A 240 -2.19 10.35 6.84
N HIS A 241 -1.16 9.50 6.79
CA HIS A 241 0.17 9.89 6.35
C HIS A 241 0.16 10.31 4.86
N PRO A 242 0.88 11.36 4.46
CA PRO A 242 0.90 11.85 3.07
C PRO A 242 1.35 10.79 2.04
N LYS A 243 2.11 9.78 2.46
CA LYS A 243 2.51 8.64 1.59
C LYS A 243 1.44 7.54 1.51
N THR A 244 0.60 7.38 2.53
CA THR A 244 -0.46 6.35 2.56
C THR A 244 -1.72 6.80 1.82
N VAL A 245 -2.02 8.10 1.85
CA VAL A 245 -3.21 8.66 1.19
C VAL A 245 -3.23 8.38 -0.33
N PRO A 246 -2.15 8.59 -1.10
CA PRO A 246 -2.10 8.25 -2.52
C PRO A 246 -2.29 6.75 -2.78
N ILE A 247 -1.68 5.90 -1.95
CA ILE A 247 -1.82 4.43 -2.04
C ILE A 247 -3.29 4.02 -1.88
N LEU A 248 -3.98 4.58 -0.89
CA LEU A 248 -5.41 4.31 -0.66
C LEU A 248 -6.35 4.93 -1.72
N ALA A 249 -5.90 6.00 -2.37
CA ALA A 249 -6.67 6.69 -3.40
C ALA A 249 -6.57 5.97 -4.76
N SER A 250 -5.41 5.38 -5.07
CA SER A 250 -5.07 4.83 -6.39
C SER A 250 -6.09 3.78 -6.88
N PRO A 251 -6.69 3.96 -8.08
CA PRO A 251 -7.59 2.99 -8.68
C PRO A 251 -6.85 1.74 -9.19
N THR A 252 -5.63 1.89 -9.69
CA THR A 252 -4.81 0.76 -10.20
C THR A 252 -4.50 -0.23 -9.08
N LEU A 253 -4.08 0.29 -7.91
CA LEU A 253 -3.81 -0.52 -6.73
C LEU A 253 -5.07 -1.23 -6.21
N LYS A 254 -6.24 -0.60 -6.31
CA LYS A 254 -7.52 -1.23 -5.93
C LYS A 254 -7.86 -2.40 -6.85
N ASP A 255 -7.65 -2.24 -8.15
CA ASP A 255 -7.92 -3.30 -9.12
C ASP A 255 -6.95 -4.46 -8.95
N GLU A 256 -5.66 -4.20 -8.76
CA GLU A 256 -4.66 -5.24 -8.48
C GLU A 256 -4.94 -5.94 -7.14
N TYR A 257 -5.24 -5.16 -6.09
CA TYR A 257 -5.64 -5.69 -4.78
C TYR A 257 -6.88 -6.60 -4.88
N SER A 258 -7.85 -6.25 -5.72
CA SER A 258 -9.07 -7.04 -5.90
C SER A 258 -8.83 -8.44 -6.51
N LYS A 259 -7.71 -8.61 -7.23
CA LYS A 259 -7.32 -9.89 -7.86
C LYS A 259 -6.55 -10.80 -6.90
N ILE A 260 -6.04 -10.25 -5.80
CA ILE A 260 -5.24 -11.01 -4.83
C ILE A 260 -6.13 -11.90 -3.99
N ASP A 261 -5.68 -13.15 -3.84
CA ASP A 261 -6.28 -14.07 -2.90
C ASP A 261 -5.73 -13.81 -1.49
N LEU A 262 -6.57 -13.25 -0.63
CA LEU A 262 -6.20 -12.90 0.74
C LEU A 262 -6.02 -14.13 1.63
N ALA A 263 -6.68 -15.25 1.32
CA ALA A 263 -6.56 -16.48 2.09
C ALA A 263 -5.24 -17.19 1.79
N ASP A 264 -4.85 -17.24 0.52
CA ASP A 264 -3.53 -17.74 0.09
C ASP A 264 -2.42 -16.88 0.69
N PHE A 265 -2.56 -15.54 0.60
CA PHE A 265 -1.59 -14.62 1.20
C PHE A 265 -1.46 -14.80 2.71
N GLN A 266 -2.57 -14.97 3.45
CA GLN A 266 -2.51 -15.24 4.88
C GLN A 266 -1.78 -16.55 5.20
N THR A 267 -2.00 -17.58 4.38
CA THR A 267 -1.32 -18.88 4.51
C THR A 267 0.17 -18.75 4.23
N TYR A 268 0.54 -17.98 3.21
CA TYR A 268 1.92 -17.66 2.87
C TYR A 268 2.63 -16.89 4.00
N LEU A 269 1.98 -15.89 4.60
CA LEU A 269 2.58 -15.17 5.73
C LEU A 269 2.87 -16.09 6.92
N LYS A 270 2.02 -17.08 7.19
CA LYS A 270 2.22 -18.04 8.29
C LYS A 270 3.26 -19.10 7.95
N THR A 271 3.19 -19.70 6.77
CA THR A 271 3.94 -20.92 6.40
C THR A 271 5.16 -20.67 5.51
N GLY A 272 5.27 -19.48 4.92
CA GLY A 272 6.28 -19.18 3.89
C GLY A 272 6.01 -19.84 2.54
N LYS A 273 4.92 -20.60 2.40
CA LYS A 273 4.55 -21.31 1.17
C LYS A 273 3.18 -20.85 0.70
N ALA A 274 3.05 -20.56 -0.58
CA ALA A 274 1.79 -20.16 -1.19
C ALA A 274 1.20 -21.37 -1.93
N PRO A 275 0.16 -22.04 -1.38
CA PRO A 275 -0.45 -23.21 -2.01
C PRO A 275 -0.83 -22.99 -3.48
N LYS A 276 -1.32 -21.79 -3.81
CA LYS A 276 -1.73 -21.44 -5.17
C LYS A 276 -0.59 -21.40 -6.18
N PHE A 277 0.64 -21.18 -5.72
CA PHE A 277 1.83 -21.07 -6.57
C PHE A 277 2.80 -22.24 -6.38
N ALA A 278 2.37 -23.33 -5.75
CA ALA A 278 3.22 -24.50 -5.51
C ALA A 278 3.71 -25.16 -6.81
N GLU A 279 2.91 -25.09 -7.89
CA GLU A 279 3.23 -25.62 -9.22
C GLU A 279 4.17 -24.70 -10.02
N THR A 280 4.26 -23.42 -9.64
CA THR A 280 5.06 -22.40 -10.33
C THR A 280 6.23 -21.94 -9.43
N GLN A 281 7.20 -22.83 -9.24
CA GLN A 281 8.30 -22.65 -8.30
C GLN A 281 9.27 -21.50 -8.68
N ILE A 282 9.32 -21.10 -9.95
CA ILE A 282 10.19 -20.01 -10.44
C ILE A 282 9.86 -18.64 -9.85
N LEU A 283 8.63 -18.43 -9.35
CA LEU A 283 8.17 -17.15 -8.85
C LEU A 283 8.92 -16.71 -7.58
N GLY A 284 9.34 -15.44 -7.54
CA GLY A 284 10.04 -14.85 -6.40
C GLY A 284 11.28 -14.07 -6.80
N ARG A 285 12.05 -13.68 -5.77
CA ARG A 285 13.36 -13.04 -5.91
C ARG A 285 14.46 -14.07 -5.70
N TRP A 286 15.44 -14.07 -6.58
CA TRP A 286 16.59 -14.98 -6.56
C TRP A 286 17.88 -14.18 -6.55
N GLN A 287 18.76 -14.43 -5.59
CA GLN A 287 20.06 -13.76 -5.46
C GLN A 287 21.13 -14.56 -6.19
N PHE A 288 21.96 -13.87 -6.97
CA PHE A 288 23.04 -14.49 -7.72
C PHE A 288 24.17 -14.95 -6.79
N ASP A 289 24.62 -16.20 -6.94
CA ASP A 289 25.81 -16.69 -6.24
C ASP A 289 27.04 -16.78 -7.17
N PRO A 290 27.99 -15.84 -7.03
CA PRO A 290 29.20 -15.86 -7.84
C PRO A 290 30.14 -17.03 -7.52
N PHE A 291 30.11 -17.59 -6.30
CA PHE A 291 31.00 -18.68 -5.91
C PHE A 291 30.63 -20.00 -6.57
N THR A 292 29.33 -20.28 -6.66
CA THR A 292 28.83 -21.46 -7.39
C THR A 292 29.14 -21.34 -8.89
N MET A 293 29.01 -20.13 -9.47
CA MET A 293 29.37 -19.91 -10.87
C MET A 293 30.87 -20.17 -11.14
N VAL A 294 31.77 -19.67 -10.29
CA VAL A 294 33.23 -19.93 -10.43
C VAL A 294 33.53 -21.44 -10.34
N THR A 295 32.83 -22.14 -9.45
CA THR A 295 32.96 -23.60 -9.29
C THR A 295 32.49 -24.34 -10.54
N ASP A 296 31.37 -23.93 -11.12
CA ASP A 296 30.85 -24.52 -12.36
C ASP A 296 31.70 -24.18 -13.59
N MET A 297 32.29 -22.98 -13.65
CA MET A 297 33.28 -22.63 -14.68
C MET A 297 34.50 -23.55 -14.61
N ARG A 298 35.01 -23.84 -13.40
CA ARG A 298 36.12 -24.79 -13.20
C ARG A 298 35.78 -26.22 -13.62
N LYS A 299 34.53 -26.66 -13.39
CA LYS A 299 34.05 -27.97 -13.84
C LYS A 299 33.94 -28.05 -15.37
N LYS A 300 33.44 -27.00 -16.03
CA LYS A 300 33.28 -26.96 -17.49
C LYS A 300 34.60 -26.72 -18.24
N LYS A 301 35.59 -26.08 -17.60
CA LYS A 301 36.93 -25.85 -18.15
C LYS A 301 38.01 -26.27 -17.14
N PRO A 302 38.41 -27.56 -17.14
CA PRO A 302 39.43 -28.07 -16.22
C PRO A 302 40.82 -27.44 -16.39
N ASP A 303 41.13 -26.96 -17.60
CA ASP A 303 42.43 -26.37 -17.97
C ASP A 303 42.57 -24.88 -17.59
N MET A 304 41.62 -24.33 -16.84
CA MET A 304 41.59 -22.91 -16.48
C MET A 304 42.73 -22.57 -15.52
N THR A 305 43.54 -21.57 -15.86
CA THR A 305 44.69 -21.18 -15.05
C THR A 305 44.27 -20.45 -13.77
N SER A 306 45.07 -20.51 -12.71
CA SER A 306 44.77 -19.83 -11.44
C SER A 306 44.55 -18.31 -11.60
N GLN A 307 45.22 -17.69 -12.57
CA GLN A 307 45.04 -16.27 -12.89
C GLN A 307 43.69 -15.98 -13.55
N GLU A 308 43.17 -16.88 -14.39
CA GLU A 308 41.84 -16.75 -15.00
C GLU A 308 40.73 -16.94 -13.97
N ILE A 309 40.93 -17.85 -13.00
CA ILE A 309 39.99 -18.06 -11.88
C ILE A 309 39.94 -16.84 -10.97
N MET A 310 41.10 -16.26 -10.63
CA MET A 310 41.15 -15.01 -9.85
C MET A 310 40.46 -13.86 -10.59
N ARG A 311 40.72 -13.69 -11.88
CA ARG A 311 40.03 -12.66 -12.69
C ARG A 311 38.53 -12.88 -12.79
N ALA A 312 38.07 -14.12 -12.98
CA ALA A 312 36.64 -14.43 -13.00
C ALA A 312 36.00 -14.09 -11.64
N ARG A 313 36.67 -14.42 -10.53
CA ARG A 313 36.22 -14.04 -9.19
C ARG A 313 36.16 -12.52 -9.00
N ASP A 314 37.18 -11.79 -9.42
CA ASP A 314 37.23 -10.33 -9.31
C ASP A 314 36.13 -9.64 -10.12
N LEU A 315 35.75 -10.22 -11.28
CA LEU A 315 34.64 -9.73 -12.10
C LEU A 315 33.25 -10.09 -11.54
N LEU A 316 33.14 -11.20 -10.80
CA LEU A 316 31.86 -11.70 -10.29
C LEU A 316 31.55 -11.21 -8.85
N MET A 317 32.56 -10.89 -8.04
CA MET A 317 32.37 -10.38 -6.67
C MET A 317 31.53 -9.09 -6.57
N PRO A 318 31.61 -8.13 -7.51
CA PRO A 318 30.71 -6.97 -7.52
C PRO A 318 29.24 -7.31 -7.81
N LEU A 319 28.95 -8.52 -8.29
CA LEU A 319 27.63 -8.97 -8.74
C LEU A 319 26.89 -9.80 -7.68
N THR A 320 27.46 -9.94 -6.47
CA THR A 320 26.82 -10.64 -5.33
C THR A 320 25.44 -10.09 -4.97
N ASN A 321 25.17 -8.82 -5.27
CA ASN A 321 23.88 -8.17 -5.02
C ASN A 321 22.92 -8.27 -6.22
N ALA A 322 23.29 -8.97 -7.29
CA ALA A 322 22.42 -9.11 -8.45
C ALA A 322 21.21 -9.98 -8.11
N THR A 323 20.00 -9.49 -8.39
CA THR A 323 18.75 -10.21 -8.12
C THR A 323 17.97 -10.46 -9.40
N LEU A 324 17.52 -11.70 -9.59
CA LEU A 324 16.57 -12.10 -10.61
C LEU A 324 15.17 -12.16 -9.99
N ILE A 325 14.21 -11.44 -10.56
CA ILE A 325 12.81 -11.40 -10.10
C ILE A 325 11.93 -12.04 -11.17
N ALA A 326 11.27 -13.13 -10.83
CA ALA A 326 10.29 -13.78 -11.70
C ALA A 326 8.87 -13.37 -11.29
N THR A 327 8.16 -12.75 -12.23
CA THR A 327 6.78 -12.26 -12.02
C THR A 327 5.74 -13.16 -12.68
N LEU A 328 4.47 -12.96 -12.28
CA LEU A 328 3.33 -13.78 -12.71
C LEU A 328 2.96 -13.69 -14.20
N ASP A 329 3.37 -12.64 -14.93
CA ASP A 329 3.08 -12.53 -16.37
C ASP A 329 4.26 -13.06 -17.22
N ASN A 330 4.93 -14.11 -16.76
CA ASN A 330 6.01 -14.72 -17.54
C ASN A 330 7.19 -13.79 -17.82
N LYS A 331 7.37 -12.72 -17.02
CA LYS A 331 8.52 -11.80 -17.13
C LYS A 331 9.58 -12.10 -16.07
N LEU A 332 10.85 -12.01 -16.48
CA LEU A 332 12.02 -12.01 -15.62
C LEU A 332 12.65 -10.62 -15.62
N VAL A 333 12.81 -10.00 -14.45
CA VAL A 333 13.53 -8.74 -14.30
C VAL A 333 14.84 -9.05 -13.61
N LEU A 334 15.95 -8.67 -14.21
CA LEU A 334 17.26 -8.87 -13.63
C LEU A 334 17.87 -7.53 -13.20
N SER A 335 17.92 -7.30 -11.89
CA SER A 335 18.47 -6.09 -11.27
C SER A 335 19.97 -6.26 -11.04
N SER A 336 20.72 -5.50 -11.84
CA SER A 336 22.18 -5.32 -11.89
C SER A 336 23.06 -6.58 -11.87
N LEU A 337 23.13 -7.29 -13.00
CA LEU A 337 24.40 -7.86 -13.46
C LEU A 337 25.14 -6.82 -14.33
N GLY A 338 25.73 -5.82 -13.69
CA GLY A 338 26.61 -4.85 -14.37
C GLY A 338 26.02 -3.44 -14.52
N ALA A 339 26.12 -2.67 -13.45
CA ALA A 339 26.57 -1.28 -13.55
C ALA A 339 27.60 -1.07 -12.45
N ALA A 340 28.71 -1.83 -12.51
CA ALA A 340 29.95 -1.25 -12.03
C ALA A 340 30.17 -0.04 -12.93
N ALA A 341 29.79 1.14 -12.45
CA ALA A 341 30.42 2.36 -12.92
C ALA A 341 31.90 2.01 -12.99
N ALA A 342 32.48 2.07 -14.20
CA ALA A 342 33.92 2.05 -14.33
C ALA A 342 34.44 2.96 -13.22
N PRO A 343 35.37 2.51 -12.34
CA PRO A 343 35.97 3.44 -11.41
C PRO A 343 36.42 4.60 -12.27
N ALA A 344 35.81 5.77 -12.06
CA ALA A 344 36.26 6.97 -12.70
C ALA A 344 37.76 6.97 -12.44
N ALA A 345 38.55 6.95 -13.51
CA ALA A 345 39.99 7.08 -13.40
C ALA A 345 40.21 8.19 -12.38
N PRO A 346 40.97 7.96 -11.28
CA PRO A 346 41.13 8.95 -10.24
C PRO A 346 41.48 10.24 -10.97
N ALA A 347 40.60 11.24 -10.84
CA ALA A 347 40.88 12.56 -11.37
C ALA A 347 42.26 12.89 -10.82
N ALA A 348 43.23 13.07 -11.74
CA ALA A 348 44.56 13.48 -11.34
C ALA A 348 44.37 14.68 -10.40
N PRO A 349 45.00 14.68 -9.21
CA PRO A 349 44.90 15.84 -8.33
C PRO A 349 45.25 17.07 -9.16
N GLU A 350 44.30 18.00 -9.26
CA GLU A 350 44.54 19.30 -9.85
C GLU A 350 45.62 19.95 -8.98
N ASP A 351 46.87 19.82 -9.39
CA ASP A 351 47.99 20.51 -8.78
C ASP A 351 47.75 22.01 -8.99
N PRO A 352 47.47 22.80 -7.93
CA PRO A 352 47.22 24.23 -8.06
C PRO A 352 48.45 25.02 -8.55
N GLN A 353 49.61 24.35 -8.65
CA GLN A 353 50.84 24.92 -9.19
C GLN A 353 50.95 24.85 -10.72
N ALA A 354 50.26 23.92 -11.39
CA ALA A 354 50.36 23.79 -12.86
C ALA A 354 49.57 24.88 -13.61
N THR A 355 48.47 25.38 -13.04
CA THR A 355 47.69 26.50 -13.58
C THR A 355 48.37 27.86 -13.33
N ALA A 356 49.07 28.01 -12.19
CA ALA A 356 49.82 29.22 -11.87
C ALA A 356 51.08 29.41 -12.75
N GLU A 357 51.78 28.32 -13.09
CA GLU A 357 52.92 28.39 -14.02
C GLU A 357 52.48 28.65 -15.47
N ALA A 358 51.33 28.13 -15.90
CA ALA A 358 50.78 28.36 -17.24
C ALA A 358 50.32 29.83 -17.46
N GLU A 359 49.69 30.46 -16.46
CA GLU A 359 49.33 31.88 -16.53
C GLU A 359 50.56 32.81 -16.46
N SER A 360 51.56 32.46 -15.66
CA SER A 360 52.79 33.26 -15.55
C SER A 360 53.65 33.19 -16.82
N ALA A 361 53.71 32.04 -17.49
CA ALA A 361 54.42 31.86 -18.76
C ALA A 361 53.71 32.58 -19.93
N ALA A 362 52.37 32.57 -19.95
CA ALA A 362 51.58 33.35 -20.92
C ALA A 362 51.73 34.86 -20.72
N ALA A 363 51.80 35.32 -19.46
CA ALA A 363 52.04 36.73 -19.12
C ALA A 363 53.47 37.20 -19.45
N LEU A 364 54.47 36.31 -19.38
CA LEU A 364 55.85 36.61 -19.76
C LEU A 364 56.06 36.60 -21.29
N ALA A 365 55.38 35.69 -22.01
CA ALA A 365 55.38 35.64 -23.48
C ALA A 365 54.71 36.86 -24.12
N ALA A 366 53.76 37.50 -23.42
CA ALA A 366 53.15 38.77 -23.86
C ALA A 366 54.08 40.00 -23.69
N ARG A 367 55.14 39.91 -22.88
CA ARG A 367 56.04 41.04 -22.57
C ARG A 367 57.30 41.14 -23.44
N TYR A 368 57.68 40.08 -24.17
CA TYR A 368 58.86 40.10 -25.04
C TYR A 368 58.49 39.68 -26.47
N ARG A 369 57.91 40.62 -27.20
CA ARG A 369 57.63 40.47 -28.64
C ARG A 369 58.66 41.25 -29.45
N THR A 370 59.86 40.68 -29.61
CA THR A 370 60.84 41.14 -30.61
C THR A 370 61.68 39.95 -31.12
N GLY A 371 61.42 39.54 -32.36
CA GLY A 371 62.45 39.13 -33.33
C GLY A 371 63.13 37.75 -33.23
N THR A 372 62.74 36.85 -34.14
CA THR A 372 63.58 35.84 -34.87
C THR A 372 63.92 34.51 -34.16
N PRO A 373 64.27 33.42 -34.90
CA PRO A 373 63.42 32.23 -35.06
C PRO A 373 63.97 30.95 -34.38
N ALA A 374 63.10 29.94 -34.33
CA ALA A 374 63.25 28.65 -33.63
C ALA A 374 64.39 27.74 -34.13
N PRO A 375 64.98 26.92 -33.24
CA PRO A 375 65.56 25.63 -33.60
C PRO A 375 64.58 24.48 -33.36
N GLN A 376 64.47 23.60 -34.36
CA GLN A 376 63.71 22.35 -34.34
C GLN A 376 64.33 21.37 -33.32
N GLY A 377 63.53 20.94 -32.34
CA GLY A 377 63.86 19.90 -31.36
C GLY A 377 63.15 18.59 -31.69
N GLN A 378 63.94 17.53 -31.78
CA GLN A 378 63.65 16.20 -32.31
C GLN A 378 62.50 15.43 -31.64
N ALA A 379 61.77 14.66 -32.46
CA ALA A 379 60.79 13.66 -32.04
C ALA A 379 61.46 12.52 -31.25
N ARG A 380 60.85 12.13 -30.12
CA ARG A 380 61.18 10.90 -29.39
C ARG A 380 60.25 9.75 -29.82
N PRO A 381 60.75 8.51 -30.00
CA PRO A 381 59.98 7.41 -30.59
C PRO A 381 58.92 6.84 -29.62
N ALA A 382 57.80 6.41 -30.19
CA ALA A 382 56.76 5.67 -29.49
C ALA A 382 57.27 4.31 -28.99
N ALA A 383 56.96 3.98 -27.74
CA ALA A 383 57.22 2.66 -27.17
C ALA A 383 56.26 1.61 -27.79
N PRO A 384 56.72 0.37 -28.03
CA PRO A 384 55.96 -0.65 -28.73
C PRO A 384 54.75 -1.16 -27.93
N ALA A 385 53.65 -1.42 -28.66
CA ALA A 385 52.39 -1.93 -28.13
C ALA A 385 52.57 -3.31 -27.45
N GLN A 386 52.07 -3.44 -26.23
CA GLN A 386 51.92 -4.74 -25.57
C GLN A 386 50.86 -5.58 -26.29
N PRO A 387 51.10 -6.88 -26.52
CA PRO A 387 50.11 -7.77 -27.12
C PRO A 387 48.90 -7.94 -26.20
N ALA A 388 47.70 -7.84 -26.79
CA ALA A 388 46.43 -7.99 -26.10
C ALA A 388 46.32 -9.37 -25.41
N LYS A 389 46.09 -9.36 -24.10
CA LYS A 389 45.81 -10.56 -23.30
C LYS A 389 44.37 -11.02 -23.61
N PRO A 390 44.11 -12.34 -23.74
CA PRO A 390 42.77 -12.85 -24.02
C PRO A 390 41.81 -12.45 -22.89
N SER A 391 40.70 -11.80 -23.28
CA SER A 391 39.63 -11.39 -22.38
C SER A 391 38.68 -12.57 -22.14
N VAL A 392 38.47 -12.93 -20.87
CA VAL A 392 37.33 -13.77 -20.49
C VAL A 392 36.11 -12.86 -20.56
N ALA A 393 35.40 -12.89 -21.69
CA ALA A 393 34.14 -12.18 -21.85
C ALA A 393 33.07 -12.92 -21.04
N LEU A 394 32.78 -12.44 -19.82
CA LEU A 394 31.57 -12.82 -19.12
C LEU A 394 30.40 -12.05 -19.76
N PRO A 395 29.31 -12.72 -20.18
CA PRO A 395 28.15 -12.01 -20.66
C PRO A 395 27.56 -11.18 -19.52
N MET A 396 27.54 -9.85 -19.70
CA MET A 396 26.82 -8.94 -18.80
C MET A 396 25.34 -8.93 -19.17
N PHE A 397 24.46 -8.91 -18.17
CA PHE A 397 23.01 -9.04 -18.35
C PHE A 397 22.28 -7.90 -17.63
N THR A 398 21.50 -7.12 -18.37
CA THR A 398 20.59 -6.13 -17.80
C THR A 398 19.35 -6.05 -18.69
N GLY A 399 18.16 -6.12 -18.08
CA GLY A 399 16.88 -5.93 -18.81
C GLY A 399 15.78 -6.92 -18.44
N GLU A 400 14.65 -6.76 -19.14
CA GLU A 400 13.48 -7.63 -19.04
C GLU A 400 13.63 -8.85 -19.96
N GLY A 401 13.44 -10.04 -19.40
CA GLY A 401 13.37 -11.32 -20.08
C GLY A 401 12.00 -11.98 -19.94
N ALA A 402 11.84 -13.16 -20.53
CA ALA A 402 10.62 -13.96 -20.44
C ALA A 402 10.90 -15.38 -19.95
N TRP A 403 9.94 -16.00 -19.26
CA TRP A 403 10.01 -17.39 -18.84
C TRP A 403 8.74 -18.16 -19.22
N GLU A 404 8.90 -19.43 -19.60
CA GLU A 404 7.78 -20.31 -19.94
C GLU A 404 8.07 -21.73 -19.44
N GLY A 405 7.16 -22.31 -18.66
CA GLY A 405 7.30 -23.66 -18.12
C GLY A 405 6.47 -23.89 -16.86
N GLU A 406 6.49 -25.12 -16.37
CA GLU A 406 5.68 -25.57 -15.24
C GLU A 406 6.48 -26.59 -14.40
N GLY A 407 6.29 -26.58 -13.08
CA GLY A 407 7.02 -27.47 -12.17
C GLY A 407 8.46 -27.03 -11.88
N SER A 408 9.44 -27.83 -12.29
CA SER A 408 10.87 -27.60 -11.98
C SER A 408 11.73 -27.29 -13.21
N ARG A 409 11.14 -27.16 -14.40
CA ARG A 409 11.85 -26.88 -15.66
C ARG A 409 11.18 -25.75 -16.42
N TYR A 410 11.98 -24.76 -16.80
CA TYR A 410 11.53 -23.53 -17.45
C TYR A 410 12.41 -23.20 -18.65
N LYS A 411 11.83 -22.62 -19.68
CA LYS A 411 12.56 -21.96 -20.77
C LYS A 411 12.70 -20.50 -20.39
N VAL A 412 13.91 -19.97 -20.43
CA VAL A 412 14.22 -18.60 -20.02
C VAL A 412 14.85 -17.85 -21.19
N THR A 413 14.37 -16.64 -21.44
CA THR A 413 14.93 -15.74 -22.45
C THR A 413 15.46 -14.50 -21.73
N LEU A 414 16.76 -14.26 -21.80
CA LEU A 414 17.43 -13.11 -21.16
C LEU A 414 18.06 -12.19 -22.22
N PRO A 415 17.91 -10.86 -22.09
CA PRO A 415 18.59 -9.92 -22.98
C PRO A 415 20.09 -9.83 -22.66
N LYS A 416 20.93 -9.84 -23.70
CA LYS A 416 22.39 -9.65 -23.59
C LYS A 416 22.75 -8.17 -23.72
N VAL A 417 23.66 -7.67 -22.86
CA VAL A 417 24.23 -6.32 -23.01
C VAL A 417 25.02 -6.27 -24.33
N GLY A 418 24.56 -5.45 -25.28
CA GLY A 418 25.13 -5.35 -26.64
C GLY A 418 24.18 -5.78 -27.77
N GLY A 419 22.96 -6.22 -27.46
CA GLY A 419 21.93 -6.60 -28.43
C GLY A 419 21.93 -8.10 -28.74
N GLY A 420 20.78 -8.74 -28.53
CA GLY A 420 20.55 -10.18 -28.74
C GLY A 420 19.78 -10.83 -27.58
N GLU A 421 19.01 -11.87 -27.88
CA GLU A 421 18.28 -12.69 -26.90
C GLU A 421 19.01 -14.03 -26.68
N LEU A 422 19.26 -14.36 -25.42
CA LEU A 422 19.80 -15.67 -25.03
C LEU A 422 18.67 -16.54 -24.49
N LYS A 423 18.41 -17.65 -25.18
CA LYS A 423 17.47 -18.68 -24.75
C LYS A 423 18.24 -19.76 -23.99
N GLY A 424 17.83 -20.03 -22.76
CA GLY A 424 18.38 -21.06 -21.88
C GLY A 424 17.29 -21.93 -21.27
N ALA A 425 17.69 -23.06 -20.70
CA ALA A 425 16.82 -23.86 -19.84
C ALA A 425 17.13 -23.50 -18.39
N ALA A 426 16.11 -23.27 -17.57
CA ALA A 426 16.26 -23.11 -16.14
C ALA A 426 15.65 -24.30 -15.40
N ARG A 427 16.33 -24.78 -14.37
CA ARG A 427 15.84 -25.83 -13.49
C ARG A 427 15.88 -25.37 -12.05
N ILE A 428 14.91 -25.82 -11.25
CA ILE A 428 14.84 -25.52 -9.81
C ILE A 428 15.11 -26.80 -9.03
N GLU A 429 16.12 -26.76 -8.17
CA GLU A 429 16.51 -27.84 -7.27
C GLU A 429 16.49 -27.29 -5.83
N GLY A 430 15.38 -27.50 -5.11
CA GLY A 430 15.21 -26.94 -3.76
C GLY A 430 15.10 -25.41 -3.77
N ASP A 431 16.08 -24.74 -3.16
CA ASP A 431 16.17 -23.27 -3.10
C ASP A 431 17.14 -22.70 -4.14
N GLU A 432 17.65 -23.53 -5.05
CA GLU A 432 18.55 -23.14 -6.14
C GLU A 432 17.81 -23.09 -7.49
N LEU A 433 17.94 -21.96 -8.18
CA LEU A 433 17.56 -21.80 -9.58
C LEU A 433 18.84 -21.82 -10.43
N ILE A 434 18.97 -22.85 -11.26
CA ILE A 434 20.09 -23.03 -12.18
C ILE A 434 19.61 -22.68 -13.58
N VAL A 435 20.12 -21.58 -14.15
CA VAL A 435 19.90 -21.19 -15.54
C VAL A 435 21.07 -21.69 -16.38
N GLU A 436 20.80 -22.70 -17.21
CA GLU A 436 21.76 -23.28 -18.15
C GLU A 436 21.85 -22.40 -19.39
N LEU A 437 22.97 -21.69 -19.53
CA LEU A 437 23.32 -20.95 -20.74
C LEU A 437 24.44 -21.67 -21.51
N PRO A 438 24.58 -21.41 -22.83
CA PRO A 438 25.60 -22.06 -23.66
C PRO A 438 27.03 -21.87 -23.16
N GLU A 439 27.32 -20.74 -22.52
CA GLU A 439 28.68 -20.35 -22.10
C GLU A 439 28.96 -20.61 -20.61
N ALA A 440 27.94 -20.54 -19.74
CA ALA A 440 28.07 -20.75 -18.29
C ALA A 440 26.72 -21.09 -17.65
N ASN A 441 26.72 -21.81 -16.53
CA ASN A 441 25.51 -21.93 -15.72
C ASN A 441 25.45 -20.74 -14.75
N LEU A 442 24.27 -20.13 -14.60
CA LEU A 442 24.03 -19.13 -13.57
C LEU A 442 23.23 -19.78 -12.46
N THR A 443 23.78 -19.82 -11.25
CA THR A 443 23.06 -20.32 -10.07
C THR A 443 22.59 -19.14 -9.23
N PHE A 444 21.32 -19.17 -8.87
CA PHE A 444 20.69 -18.21 -7.98
C PHE A 444 20.04 -18.92 -6.80
N TYR A 445 20.06 -18.31 -5.62
CA TYR A 445 19.39 -18.81 -4.43
C TYR A 445 18.13 -18.01 -4.15
N ARG A 446 17.09 -18.66 -3.60
CA ARG A 446 15.87 -17.95 -3.22
C ARG A 446 16.16 -16.95 -2.11
N SER A 447 15.77 -15.69 -2.32
CA SER A 447 15.86 -14.66 -1.28
C SER A 447 14.74 -14.89 -0.27
N GLU A 448 15.08 -15.19 0.99
CA GLU A 448 14.12 -15.31 2.09
C GLU A 448 13.45 -13.97 2.46
#